data_AF-A0A1Y2S680-F1
#
_entry.id   AF-A0A1Y2S680-F1
#
_cell.length_a   1.000
_cell.length_b   1.000
_cell.length_c   1.000
_cell.angle_alpha   90.00
_cell.angle_beta   90.00
_cell.angle_gamma   90.00
#
_symmetry.space_group_name_H-M   'P 1'
#
loop_
_entity.id
_entity.type
_entity.pdbx_description
1 polymer ?
#
loop_
_entity_poly.entity_id
_entity_poly.type
_entity_poly.pdbx_seq_one_letter_code
_entity_poly.pdbx_strand_id
1 'polypeptide(L)' 'MSQITTDEIMTRIVALEGAIAYTATAVSALSHPIKDEIVRCLRDDASLNPPEVAQAINRLADIVDSFKVVS' A
#
# COMPACT_ATOMS: atom_id res chain seq x y z
N MET A 1 27.85 -15.33 -4.79
CA MET A 1 26.55 -14.61 -4.81
C MET A 1 26.03 -14.57 -3.39
N SER A 2 25.79 -13.38 -2.84
CA SER A 2 25.20 -13.23 -1.50
C SER A 2 23.78 -13.76 -1.55
N GLN A 3 23.42 -14.70 -0.67
CA GLN A 3 22.01 -15.09 -0.50
C GLN A 3 21.29 -13.91 0.14
N ILE A 4 20.29 -13.39 -0.56
CA ILE A 4 19.38 -12.38 -0.02
C ILE A 4 18.58 -13.06 1.10
N THR A 5 18.57 -12.46 2.28
CA THR A 5 17.85 -13.02 3.42
C THR A 5 16.36 -12.71 3.32
N THR A 6 15.52 -13.51 3.99
CA THR A 6 14.08 -13.23 4.09
C THR A 6 13.82 -11.83 4.67
N ASP A 7 14.64 -11.38 5.62
CA ASP A 7 14.54 -10.04 6.22
C ASP A 7 14.81 -8.92 5.22
N GLU A 8 15.78 -9.10 4.32
CA GLU A 8 16.07 -8.13 3.25
C GLU A 8 14.92 -8.04 2.24
N ILE A 9 14.29 -9.17 1.91
CA ILE A 9 13.11 -9.20 1.03
C ILE A 9 11.94 -8.48 1.70
N MET A 10 11.67 -8.78 2.97
CA MET A 10 10.59 -8.14 3.73
C MET A 10 10.80 -6.62 3.86
N THR A 11 12.04 -6.19 4.12
CA THR A 11 12.40 -4.77 4.19
C THR A 11 12.14 -4.06 2.87
N ARG A 12 12.47 -4.70 1.74
CA ARG A 12 12.21 -4.15 0.39
C ARG A 12 10.72 -4.05 0.08
N ILE A 13 9.94 -5.06 0.46
CA ILE A 13 8.48 -5.04 0.29
C ILE A 13 7.89 -3.86 1.06
N VAL A 14 8.25 -3.69 2.34
CA VAL A 14 7.77 -2.57 3.16
C VAL A 14 8.16 -1.21 2.57
N ALA A 15 9.38 -1.08 2.05
CA ALA A 15 9.83 0.15 1.39
C ALA A 15 9.02 0.47 0.13
N LEU A 16 8.68 -0.55 -0.67
CA LEU A 16 7.84 -0.39 -1.87
C LEU A 16 6.40 -0.03 -1.53
N GLU A 17 5.80 -0.70 -0.55
CA GLU A 17 4.45 -0.40 -0.04
C GLU A 17 4.37 1.06 0.45
N GLY A 18 5.37 1.51 1.22
CA GLY A 18 5.46 2.89 1.68
C GLY A 18 5.63 3.91 0.55
N ALA A 19 6.44 3.61 -0.46
CA ALA A 19 6.64 4.49 -1.61
C ALA A 19 5.36 4.66 -2.45
N ILE A 20 4.64 3.55 -2.70
CA ILE A 20 3.35 3.58 -3.40
C ILE A 20 2.33 4.41 -2.61
N ALA A 21 2.23 4.16 -1.31
CA ALA A 21 1.31 4.87 -0.41
C ALA A 21 1.58 6.38 -0.33
N TYR A 22 2.85 6.77 -0.18
CA TYR A 22 3.26 8.17 -0.21
C TYR A 22 2.92 8.83 -1.55
N THR A 23 3.21 8.16 -2.67
CA THR A 23 2.94 8.68 -4.02
C THR A 23 1.44 8.89 -4.25
N ALA A 24 0.60 7.90 -3.89
CA ALA A 24 -0.85 8.01 -3.96
C ALA A 24 -1.37 9.19 -3.14
N THR A 25 -0.84 9.36 -1.92
CA THR A 25 -1.20 10.47 -1.02
C THR A 25 -0.76 11.82 -1.60
N ALA A 26 0.47 11.94 -2.09
CA ALA A 26 0.99 13.18 -2.66
C ALA A 26 0.20 13.60 -3.92
N VAL A 27 -0.16 12.65 -4.78
CA VAL A 27 -1.00 12.92 -5.97
C VAL A 27 -2.41 13.32 -5.56
N SER A 28 -2.96 12.76 -4.48
CA SER A 28 -4.28 13.15 -3.96
C SER A 28 -4.34 14.58 -3.41
N ALA A 29 -3.20 15.21 -3.11
CA ALA A 29 -3.14 16.64 -2.80
C ALA A 29 -3.38 17.51 -4.05
N LEU A 30 -2.98 17.00 -5.22
CA LEU A 30 -2.92 17.74 -6.48
C LEU A 30 -4.15 17.49 -7.37
N SER A 31 -4.90 16.43 -7.10
CA SER A 31 -6.05 15.98 -7.88
C SER A 31 -7.04 15.32 -6.94
N HIS A 32 -8.36 15.37 -7.26
CA HIS A 32 -9.50 14.72 -6.60
C HIS A 32 -9.11 13.55 -5.69
N PRO A 33 -9.67 13.36 -4.47
CA PRO A 33 -9.12 12.50 -3.41
C PRO A 33 -8.97 11.02 -3.82
N ILE A 34 -7.93 10.74 -4.61
CA ILE A 34 -7.64 9.46 -5.23
C ILE A 34 -7.15 8.46 -4.20
N LYS A 35 -6.68 8.96 -3.04
CA LYS A 35 -6.35 8.14 -1.87
C LYS A 35 -7.55 7.28 -1.46
N ASP A 36 -8.72 7.88 -1.32
CA ASP A 36 -9.93 7.18 -0.86
C ASP A 36 -10.39 6.16 -1.90
N GLU A 37 -10.28 6.50 -3.19
CA GLU A 37 -10.56 5.61 -4.31
C GLU A 37 -9.61 4.39 -4.32
N ILE A 38 -8.32 4.62 -4.09
CA ILE A 38 -7.29 3.56 -4.02
C ILE A 38 -7.55 2.64 -2.82
N VAL A 39 -7.81 3.20 -1.64
CA VAL A 39 -8.15 2.41 -0.45
C VAL A 39 -9.39 1.57 -0.68
N ARG A 40 -10.43 2.15 -1.30
CA ARG A 40 -11.66 1.43 -1.66
C ARG A 40 -11.36 0.27 -2.61
N CYS A 41 -10.66 0.52 -3.71
CA CYS A 41 -10.31 -0.52 -4.68
C CYS A 41 -9.48 -1.66 -4.06
N LEU A 42 -8.54 -1.34 -3.17
CA LEU A 42 -7.76 -2.37 -2.47
C LEU A 42 -8.64 -3.21 -1.55
N ARG A 43 -9.59 -2.61 -0.84
CA ARG A 43 -10.52 -3.35 0.03
C ARG A 43 -11.49 -4.22 -0.76
N ASP A 44 -12.00 -3.71 -1.88
CA ASP A 44 -12.82 -4.48 -2.82
C ASP A 44 -12.02 -5.68 -3.35
N ASP A 45 -10.77 -5.48 -3.76
CA ASP A 45 -9.90 -6.57 -4.24
C ASP A 45 -9.57 -7.58 -3.14
N ALA A 46 -9.32 -7.13 -1.91
CA ALA A 46 -9.12 -8.03 -0.77
C ALA A 46 -10.31 -8.96 -0.52
N SER A 47 -11.55 -8.49 -0.77
CA SER A 47 -12.77 -9.30 -0.61
C SER A 47 -12.92 -10.42 -1.65
N LEU A 48 -12.19 -10.31 -2.78
CA LEU A 48 -12.23 -11.25 -3.90
C LEU A 48 -11.09 -12.30 -3.85
N ASN A 49 -10.16 -12.15 -2.90
CA ASN A 49 -8.94 -12.94 -2.84
C ASN A 49 -8.91 -13.92 -1.64
N PRO A 50 -8.09 -14.99 -1.70
CA PRO A 50 -7.88 -15.90 -0.57
C PRO A 50 -7.34 -15.18 0.68
N PRO A 51 -7.55 -15.72 1.89
CA PRO A 51 -7.25 -15.02 3.15
C PRO A 51 -5.83 -14.46 3.27
N GLU A 52 -4.82 -15.19 2.82
CA GLU A 52 -3.41 -14.79 2.89
C GLU A 52 -3.11 -13.59 1.99
N VAL A 53 -3.71 -13.56 0.79
CA VAL A 53 -3.59 -12.47 -0.18
C VAL A 53 -4.43 -11.28 0.28
N ALA A 54 -5.65 -11.52 0.75
CA ALA A 54 -6.52 -10.51 1.32
C ALA A 54 -5.86 -9.79 2.50
N GLN A 55 -5.12 -10.50 3.35
CA GLN A 55 -4.38 -9.91 4.47
C GLN A 55 -3.28 -8.95 3.98
N ALA A 56 -2.52 -9.33 2.95
CA ALA A 56 -1.50 -8.48 2.37
C ALA A 56 -2.10 -7.22 1.71
N ILE A 57 -3.18 -7.38 0.95
CA ILE A 57 -3.88 -6.27 0.29
C ILE A 57 -4.48 -5.30 1.32
N ASN A 58 -5.12 -5.82 2.38
CA ASN A 58 -5.66 -4.98 3.46
C ASN A 58 -4.55 -4.22 4.20
N ARG A 59 -3.40 -4.86 4.45
CA ARG A 59 -2.24 -4.19 5.04
C ARG A 59 -1.75 -3.03 4.17
N LEU A 60 -1.69 -3.21 2.86
CA LEU A 60 -1.35 -2.12 1.93
C LEU A 60 -2.39 -0.99 2.00
N ALA A 61 -3.68 -1.31 2.02
CA ALA A 61 -4.75 -0.32 2.14
C ALA A 61 -4.62 0.52 3.43
N ASP A 62 -4.31 -0.12 4.55
CA ASP A 62 -4.12 0.55 5.84
C ASP A 62 -2.87 1.45 5.83
N ILE A 63 -1.78 1.02 5.18
CA ILE A 63 -0.58 1.85 5.00
C ILE A 63 -0.95 3.10 4.21
N VAL A 64 -1.63 2.96 3.05
CA VAL A 64 -2.06 4.09 2.22
C VAL A 64 -2.96 5.06 2.99
N ASP A 65 -3.93 4.55 3.75
CA ASP A 65 -4.85 5.40 4.50
C ASP A 65 -4.16 6.17 5.65
N SER A 66 -3.13 5.58 6.25
CA SER A 66 -2.37 6.19 7.36
C SER A 66 -1.60 7.45 6.97
N PHE A 67 -1.27 7.63 5.68
CA PHE A 67 -0.60 8.83 5.21
C PHE A 67 -1.58 10.00 5.17
N LYS A 68 -1.22 11.07 5.89
CA LYS A 68 -1.95 12.33 5.85
C LYS A 68 -1.45 13.14 4.67
N VAL A 69 -2.39 13.59 3.83
CA VAL A 69 -2.10 14.59 2.81
C VAL A 69 -1.78 15.91 3.51
N VAL A 70 -0.55 16.39 3.39
CA VAL A 70 -0.14 17.68 3.96
C VAL A 70 -0.09 18.68 2.82
N SER A 71 -1.00 19.64 2.85
CA SER A 71 -1.14 20.75 1.89
C SER A 71 -0.50 22.02 2.41
#